data_AF-A0A2A4XAW0-F1
#
_entry.id   AF-A0A2A4XAW0-F1
#
_cell.length_a   1.000
_cell.length_b   1.000
_cell.length_c   1.000
_cell.angle_alpha   90.00
_cell.angle_beta   90.00
_cell.angle_gamma   90.00
#
_symmetry.space_group_name_H-M   'P 1'
#
loop_
_entity.id
_entity.type
_entity.pdbx_description
1 polymer ?
#
loop_
_entity_poly.entity_id
_entity_poly.type
_entity_poly.pdbx_seq_one_letter_code
_entity_poly.pdbx_strand_id
1 'polypeptide(L)'
;MRRAKAHNVVSQSRKPTSSLLLYLSLLFSLLDSSVVLGQHAMPDMSNQGSPQVSTMPANNEVIAKAPQSIMLNFESEVRLVKLALKETKQGEILIDFRYSPAAGMHYIQPLPVLAAADYYKVEWAVLDANGELVRGSFYFSFGDDAEPPSSYMEGMDHQMQVISPDYRLL
;
A
#
# COMPACT_ATOMS: atom_id res chain seq x y z
N MET A 1 72.12 40.52 38.34
CA MET A 1 71.80 40.30 39.77
C MET A 1 70.50 39.50 39.83
N ARG A 2 70.55 38.27 40.39
CA ARG A 2 69.50 37.48 41.08
C ARG A 2 68.11 37.30 40.39
N ARG A 3 67.74 36.07 40.00
CA ARG A 3 66.89 35.07 40.74
C ARG A 3 65.45 35.58 41.00
N ALA A 4 64.35 34.85 40.84
CA ALA A 4 64.11 33.41 40.65
C ALA A 4 62.66 33.16 40.17
N LYS A 5 62.46 31.96 39.62
CA LYS A 5 61.20 31.29 39.23
C LYS A 5 60.54 30.64 40.45
N ALA A 6 59.22 30.69 40.56
CA ALA A 6 58.39 29.76 41.37
C ALA A 6 56.98 29.72 40.76
N HIS A 7 56.62 28.72 39.96
CA HIS A 7 56.05 27.42 40.33
C HIS A 7 54.84 27.53 41.27
N ASN A 8 53.66 27.49 40.66
CA ASN A 8 52.39 27.28 41.34
C ASN A 8 52.25 25.77 41.61
N VAL A 9 52.15 25.40 42.89
CA VAL A 9 52.15 24.02 43.38
C VAL A 9 50.71 23.54 43.51
N VAL A 10 50.38 22.54 42.69
CA VAL A 10 49.24 21.63 42.85
C VAL A 10 49.30 21.00 44.25
N SER A 11 48.24 21.16 45.03
CA SER A 11 48.03 20.39 46.27
C SER A 11 46.85 19.46 46.08
N GLN A 12 47.15 18.22 45.67
CA GLN A 12 46.26 17.09 45.80
C GLN A 12 46.23 16.66 47.27
N SER A 13 45.05 16.63 47.90
CA SER A 13 44.82 15.91 49.14
C SER A 13 44.10 14.60 48.81
N ARG A 14 44.85 13.49 48.89
CA ARG A 14 44.34 12.11 48.90
C ARG A 14 44.27 11.64 50.34
N LYS A 15 43.16 11.00 50.78
CA LYS A 15 43.07 9.88 51.76
C LYS A 15 41.67 9.21 51.63
N PRO A 16 41.38 8.03 52.23
CA PRO A 16 41.80 6.73 51.72
C PRO A 16 40.64 5.69 51.65
N THR A 17 40.99 4.57 51.02
CA THR A 17 40.39 3.21 50.93
C THR A 17 39.45 2.68 52.02
N SER A 18 38.53 1.80 51.57
CA SER A 18 38.18 0.46 52.11
C SER A 18 36.66 0.28 52.20
N SER A 19 36.02 -0.34 51.19
CA SER A 19 35.76 -1.79 51.16
C SER A 19 35.10 -2.31 52.44
N LEU A 20 33.77 -2.23 52.49
CA LEU A 20 32.85 -3.17 53.17
C LEU A 20 31.42 -2.72 52.84
N LEU A 21 30.49 -3.66 52.76
CA LEU A 21 29.09 -3.54 52.31
C LEU A 21 28.83 -3.89 50.82
N LEU A 22 29.58 -4.85 50.29
CA LEU A 22 29.03 -5.82 49.33
C LEU A 22 28.47 -6.99 50.15
N TYR A 23 27.34 -7.57 49.72
CA TYR A 23 26.65 -8.75 50.27
C TYR A 23 25.58 -8.50 51.36
N LEU A 24 24.44 -7.90 51.00
CA LEU A 24 23.13 -8.38 51.45
C LEU A 24 21.99 -7.88 50.54
N SER A 25 21.99 -8.29 49.28
CA SER A 25 20.82 -8.17 48.41
C SER A 25 20.77 -9.38 47.49
N LEU A 26 20.74 -10.55 48.10
CA LEU A 26 20.47 -11.82 47.45
C LEU A 26 19.07 -12.25 47.89
N LEU A 27 18.05 -11.81 47.15
CA LEU A 27 16.73 -12.45 46.97
C LEU A 27 15.80 -11.46 46.25
N PHE A 28 14.95 -11.96 45.35
CA PHE A 28 14.06 -11.23 44.42
C PHE A 28 14.66 -10.87 43.06
N SER A 29 15.32 -11.82 42.41
CA SER A 29 15.22 -11.94 40.94
C SER A 29 14.03 -12.86 40.64
N LEU A 30 12.82 -12.30 40.78
CA LEU A 30 11.57 -12.91 40.35
C LEU A 30 11.27 -12.45 38.91
N LEU A 31 10.83 -13.42 38.13
CA LEU A 31 10.46 -13.39 36.73
C LEU A 31 9.73 -12.09 36.33
N ASP A 32 10.34 -11.33 35.41
CA ASP A 32 9.57 -10.54 34.44
C ASP A 32 9.97 -11.04 33.04
N SER A 33 9.40 -12.18 32.67
CA SER A 33 9.29 -12.56 31.26
C SER A 33 8.26 -11.61 30.65
N SER A 34 8.68 -10.44 30.18
CA SER A 34 7.80 -9.63 29.34
C SER A 34 7.54 -10.41 28.06
N VAL A 35 6.40 -11.10 28.01
CA VAL A 35 5.84 -11.62 26.76
C VAL A 35 5.59 -10.39 25.91
N VAL A 36 6.48 -10.15 24.96
CA VAL A 36 6.24 -9.20 23.87
C VAL A 36 5.14 -9.83 23.02
N LEU A 37 3.88 -9.54 23.37
CA LEU A 37 2.80 -9.58 22.40
C LEU A 37 3.16 -8.53 21.36
N GLY A 38 3.71 -8.98 20.23
CA GLY A 38 3.84 -8.17 19.04
C GLY A 38 2.46 -7.62 18.71
N GLN A 39 2.22 -6.36 19.08
CA GLN A 39 1.07 -5.63 18.59
C GLN A 39 1.39 -5.34 17.12
N HIS A 40 0.97 -6.24 16.24
CA HIS A 40 0.77 -5.90 14.84
C HIS A 40 -0.42 -4.93 14.79
N ALA A 41 -0.18 -3.68 15.21
CA ALA A 41 -0.90 -2.57 14.64
C ALA A 41 -0.56 -2.64 13.16
N MET A 42 -1.37 -3.34 12.38
CA MET A 42 -1.37 -3.15 10.94
C MET A 42 -1.68 -1.66 10.80
N PRO A 43 -0.76 -0.84 10.27
CA PRO A 43 -1.16 0.48 9.85
C PRO A 43 -2.34 0.24 8.92
N ASP A 44 -3.49 0.80 9.25
CA ASP A 44 -4.51 1.02 8.25
C ASP A 44 -3.80 1.81 7.17
N MET A 45 -3.45 1.15 6.05
CA MET A 45 -2.93 1.77 4.85
C MET A 45 -4.08 2.54 4.18
N SER A 46 -4.82 3.32 4.98
CA SER A 46 -5.61 4.43 4.51
C SER A 46 -4.67 5.27 3.64
N ASN A 47 -5.17 5.48 2.44
CA ASN A 47 -4.46 5.95 1.27
C ASN A 47 -4.10 7.44 1.40
N GLN A 48 -3.38 7.82 2.46
CA GLN A 48 -3.03 9.21 2.72
C GLN A 48 -1.97 9.67 1.73
N GLY A 49 -2.43 10.26 0.63
CA GLY A 49 -1.59 10.88 -0.40
C GLY A 49 -1.71 10.30 -1.81
N SER A 50 -2.49 9.23 -2.02
CA SER A 50 -2.69 8.73 -3.38
C SER A 50 -3.48 9.75 -4.21
N PRO A 51 -3.05 10.05 -5.45
CA PRO A 51 -3.81 10.91 -6.35
C PRO A 51 -5.21 10.33 -6.53
N GLN A 52 -6.21 11.16 -6.24
CA GLN A 52 -7.59 10.84 -6.51
C GLN A 52 -7.78 10.81 -8.03
N VAL A 53 -8.41 9.74 -8.51
CA VAL A 53 -8.68 9.52 -9.94
C VAL A 53 -10.18 9.35 -10.17
N SER A 54 -10.70 10.08 -11.14
CA SER A 54 -12.03 9.87 -11.71
C SER A 54 -11.88 9.10 -13.02
N THR A 55 -12.72 8.09 -13.24
CA THR A 55 -12.62 7.21 -14.40
C THR A 55 -13.88 7.26 -15.26
N MET A 56 -13.72 7.02 -16.56
CA MET A 56 -14.82 6.75 -17.48
C MET A 56 -14.49 5.47 -18.26
N PRO A 57 -15.27 4.39 -18.15
CA PRO A 57 -16.40 4.24 -17.23
C PRO A 57 -16.02 4.41 -15.75
N ALA A 58 -16.98 4.79 -14.92
CA ALA A 58 -16.82 4.87 -13.47
C ALA A 58 -16.69 3.46 -12.88
N ASN A 59 -16.09 3.36 -11.69
CA ASN A 59 -16.02 2.08 -11.00
C ASN A 59 -17.41 1.54 -10.68
N ASN A 60 -17.62 0.26 -10.96
CA ASN A 60 -18.87 -0.47 -10.81
C ASN A 60 -20.01 0.01 -11.74
N GLU A 61 -19.70 0.77 -12.79
CA GLU A 61 -20.70 1.29 -13.70
C GLU A 61 -21.23 0.22 -14.66
N VAL A 62 -22.54 0.27 -14.91
CA VAL A 62 -23.23 -0.49 -15.96
C VAL A 62 -23.61 0.48 -17.07
N ILE A 63 -23.06 0.29 -18.26
CA ILE A 63 -23.32 1.16 -19.41
C ILE A 63 -24.07 0.40 -20.52
N ALA A 64 -24.96 1.08 -21.24
CA ALA A 64 -25.80 0.43 -22.25
C ALA A 64 -25.02 -0.19 -23.42
N LYS A 65 -23.82 0.33 -23.73
CA LYS A 65 -22.99 -0.11 -24.86
C LYS A 65 -21.52 -0.13 -24.48
N ALA A 66 -20.75 -0.96 -25.18
CA ALA A 66 -19.30 -1.00 -25.02
C ALA A 66 -18.68 0.40 -25.17
N PRO A 67 -17.80 0.81 -24.24
CA PRO A 67 -17.15 2.11 -24.31
C PRO A 67 -16.10 2.10 -25.43
N GLN A 68 -15.96 3.22 -26.13
CA GLN A 68 -14.95 3.37 -27.19
C GLN A 68 -13.55 3.68 -26.64
N SER A 69 -13.49 4.14 -25.39
CA SER A 69 -12.24 4.52 -24.74
C SER A 69 -12.36 4.42 -23.22
N ILE A 70 -11.22 4.22 -22.56
CA ILE A 70 -11.06 4.46 -21.12
C ILE A 70 -10.51 5.87 -20.91
N MET A 71 -11.06 6.58 -19.94
CA MET A 71 -10.52 7.87 -19.48
C MET A 71 -10.10 7.78 -18.02
N LEU A 72 -8.94 8.34 -17.70
CA LEU A 72 -8.45 8.55 -16.33
C LEU A 72 -8.17 10.03 -16.14
N ASN A 73 -8.83 10.63 -15.15
CA ASN A 73 -8.68 12.04 -14.78
C ASN A 73 -8.12 12.12 -13.36
N PHE A 74 -6.89 12.59 -13.23
CA PHE A 74 -6.19 12.78 -11.97
C PHE A 74 -6.31 14.23 -11.51
N GLU A 75 -6.35 14.46 -10.20
CA GLU A 75 -6.39 15.82 -9.62
C GLU A 75 -5.06 16.59 -9.74
N SER A 76 -3.96 15.88 -10.01
CA SER A 76 -2.63 16.44 -10.21
C SER A 76 -1.91 15.73 -11.35
N GLU A 77 -0.83 16.34 -11.84
CA GLU A 77 -0.01 15.72 -12.89
C GLU A 77 0.66 14.44 -12.38
N VAL A 78 0.46 13.36 -13.13
CA VAL A 78 1.08 12.05 -12.88
C VAL A 78 1.66 11.52 -14.18
N ARG A 79 2.51 10.50 -14.13
CA ARG A 79 2.98 9.75 -15.31
C ARG A 79 2.31 8.39 -15.35
N LEU A 80 1.49 8.11 -16.36
CA LEU A 80 0.85 6.80 -16.54
C LEU A 80 1.87 5.76 -17.03
N VAL A 81 2.19 4.80 -16.17
CA VAL A 81 3.20 3.76 -16.46
C VAL A 81 2.58 2.40 -16.80
N LYS A 82 1.32 2.17 -16.42
CA LYS A 82 0.57 0.97 -16.78
C LYS A 82 -0.88 1.33 -17.05
N LEU A 83 -1.43 0.74 -18.11
CA LEU A 83 -2.86 0.59 -18.31
C LEU A 83 -3.11 -0.77 -18.96
N ALA A 84 -3.92 -1.60 -18.33
CA ALA A 84 -4.28 -2.92 -18.81
C ALA A 84 -5.79 -3.15 -18.67
N LEU A 85 -6.38 -3.79 -19.67
CA LEU A 85 -7.78 -4.20 -19.67
C LEU A 85 -7.83 -5.73 -19.57
N LYS A 86 -8.68 -6.25 -18.70
CA LYS A 86 -8.91 -7.69 -18.55
C LYS A 86 -10.40 -7.98 -18.63
N GLU A 87 -10.73 -9.07 -19.29
CA GLU A 87 -12.00 -9.76 -19.09
C GLU A 87 -11.76 -10.91 -18.10
N THR A 88 -12.66 -11.07 -17.15
CA THR A 88 -12.44 -11.91 -15.97
C THR A 88 -12.21 -13.38 -16.31
N LYS A 89 -12.81 -13.90 -17.38
CA LYS A 89 -12.72 -15.31 -17.77
C LYS A 89 -11.61 -15.58 -18.81
N GLN A 90 -11.38 -14.64 -19.72
CA GLN A 90 -10.48 -14.76 -20.88
C GLN A 90 -9.10 -14.14 -20.63
N GLY A 91 -8.95 -13.32 -19.59
CA GLY A 91 -7.68 -12.71 -19.22
C GLY A 91 -7.46 -11.33 -19.87
N GLU A 92 -6.20 -11.01 -20.14
CA GLU A 92 -5.80 -9.68 -20.61
C GLU A 92 -6.18 -9.43 -22.08
N ILE A 93 -6.74 -8.26 -22.35
CA ILE A 93 -7.12 -7.79 -23.68
C ILE A 93 -6.10 -6.76 -24.14
N LEU A 94 -5.58 -6.95 -25.35
CA LEU A 94 -4.65 -6.01 -25.96
C LEU A 94 -5.36 -4.70 -26.33
N ILE A 95 -4.99 -3.62 -25.65
CA ILE A 95 -5.52 -2.26 -25.87
C ILE A 95 -4.48 -1.34 -26.52
N ASP A 96 -3.36 -1.88 -26.99
CA ASP A 96 -2.26 -1.12 -27.59
C ASP A 96 -1.75 0.06 -26.74
N PHE A 97 -1.80 -0.06 -25.41
CA PHE A 97 -1.18 0.92 -24.52
C PHE A 97 0.32 1.06 -24.86
N ARG A 98 0.76 2.32 -24.95
CA ARG A 98 2.17 2.67 -25.15
C ARG A 98 2.57 3.66 -24.06
N TYR A 99 3.62 3.32 -23.34
CA TYR A 99 4.17 4.21 -22.33
C TYR A 99 4.63 5.52 -22.98
N SER A 100 4.24 6.64 -22.35
CA SER A 100 4.75 7.98 -22.64
C SER A 100 5.34 8.54 -21.36
N PRO A 101 6.56 9.11 -21.39
CA PRO A 101 7.18 9.70 -20.21
C PRO A 101 6.56 11.06 -19.81
N ALA A 102 5.67 11.61 -20.63
CA ALA A 102 5.00 12.88 -20.35
C ALA A 102 4.08 12.75 -19.14
N ALA A 103 4.20 13.70 -18.21
CA ALA A 103 3.23 13.85 -17.13
C ALA A 103 1.96 14.52 -17.66
N GLY A 104 0.83 14.21 -17.06
CA GLY A 104 -0.46 14.76 -17.43
C GLY A 104 -1.54 14.39 -16.42
N MET A 105 -2.66 15.10 -16.50
CA MET A 105 -3.83 14.89 -15.65
C MET A 105 -4.91 14.06 -16.35
N HIS A 106 -4.91 14.04 -17.68
CA HIS A 106 -5.96 13.42 -18.49
C HIS A 106 -5.36 12.39 -19.43
N TYR A 107 -5.83 11.16 -19.32
CA TYR A 107 -5.42 10.05 -20.18
C TYR A 107 -6.64 9.47 -20.86
N ILE A 108 -6.54 9.27 -22.17
CA ILE A 108 -7.57 8.65 -22.99
C ILE A 108 -6.94 7.50 -23.75
N GLN A 109 -7.48 6.30 -23.56
CA GLN A 109 -7.04 5.08 -24.22
C GLN A 109 -8.18 4.54 -25.08
N PRO A 110 -8.08 4.59 -26.42
CA PRO A 110 -9.00 3.91 -27.30
C PRO A 110 -9.03 2.40 -27.02
N LEU A 111 -10.22 1.80 -27.12
CA LEU A 111 -10.41 0.37 -26.95
C LEU A 111 -10.67 -0.33 -28.28
N PRO A 112 -10.26 -1.60 -28.43
CA PRO A 112 -10.76 -2.44 -29.50
C PRO A 112 -12.26 -2.71 -29.30
N VAL A 113 -12.89 -3.37 -30.28
CA VAL A 113 -14.25 -3.87 -30.10
C VAL A 113 -14.26 -4.90 -28.98
N LEU A 114 -15.04 -4.65 -27.93
CA LEU A 114 -15.20 -5.56 -26.80
C LEU A 114 -16.35 -6.53 -27.05
N ALA A 115 -16.12 -7.81 -26.75
CA ALA A 115 -17.17 -8.83 -26.75
C ALA A 115 -18.12 -8.65 -25.54
N ALA A 116 -19.27 -9.31 -25.51
CA ALA A 116 -20.07 -9.35 -24.28
C ALA A 116 -19.34 -10.19 -23.21
N ALA A 117 -19.36 -9.71 -21.97
CA ALA A 117 -18.81 -10.40 -20.80
C ALA A 117 -19.53 -9.95 -19.53
N ASP A 118 -19.41 -10.72 -18.45
CA ASP A 118 -20.01 -10.40 -17.14
C ASP A 118 -19.52 -9.02 -16.66
N TYR A 119 -18.21 -8.79 -16.71
CA TYR A 119 -17.59 -7.50 -16.42
C TYR A 119 -16.14 -7.45 -16.92
N TYR A 120 -15.62 -6.22 -16.98
CA TYR A 120 -14.25 -5.89 -17.30
C TYR A 120 -13.54 -5.31 -16.09
N LYS A 121 -12.24 -5.58 -15.98
CA LYS A 121 -11.34 -4.95 -15.02
C LYS A 121 -10.33 -4.10 -15.75
N VAL A 122 -10.20 -2.85 -15.33
CA VAL A 122 -9.10 -1.97 -15.74
C VAL A 122 -8.10 -1.86 -14.60
N GLU A 123 -6.83 -2.12 -14.88
CA GLU A 123 -5.73 -1.93 -13.96
C GLU A 123 -4.84 -0.80 -14.44
N TRP A 124 -4.50 0.12 -13.55
CA TRP A 124 -3.64 1.25 -13.86
C TRP A 124 -2.54 1.41 -12.81
N ALA A 125 -1.44 2.00 -13.22
CA ALA A 125 -0.38 2.45 -12.33
C ALA A 125 0.23 3.76 -12.82
N VAL A 126 0.51 4.66 -11.90
CA VAL A 126 1.11 5.97 -12.16
C VAL A 126 2.29 6.23 -11.25
N LEU A 127 3.22 7.06 -11.72
CA LEU A 127 4.18 7.74 -10.85
C LEU A 127 3.63 9.13 -10.54
N ASP A 128 3.51 9.46 -9.26
CA ASP A 128 3.10 10.79 -8.83
C ASP A 128 4.24 11.83 -8.97
N ALA A 129 4.02 13.05 -8.46
CA ALA A 129 5.02 14.12 -8.48
C ALA A 129 6.30 13.79 -7.68
N ASN A 130 6.20 12.93 -6.66
CA ASN A 130 7.34 12.46 -5.87
C ASN A 130 8.04 11.25 -6.52
N GLY A 131 7.47 10.70 -7.60
CA GLY A 131 7.93 9.47 -8.23
C GLY A 131 7.50 8.21 -7.48
N GLU A 132 6.53 8.32 -6.57
CA GLU A 132 5.93 7.18 -5.88
C GLU A 132 4.96 6.46 -6.79
N LEU A 133 5.01 5.12 -6.76
CA LEU A 133 4.20 4.27 -7.62
C LEU A 133 2.85 3.99 -6.99
N VAL A 134 1.82 4.65 -7.50
CA VAL A 134 0.43 4.47 -7.10
C VAL A 134 -0.28 3.58 -8.09
N ARG A 135 -1.11 2.66 -7.58
CA ARG A 135 -1.84 1.67 -8.38
C ARG A 135 -3.30 1.68 -8.01
N GLY A 136 -4.13 1.28 -8.95
CA GLY A 136 -5.52 1.00 -8.67
C GLY A 136 -6.17 0.17 -9.76
N SER A 137 -7.44 -0.12 -9.54
CA SER A 137 -8.27 -0.79 -10.51
C SER A 137 -9.71 -0.34 -10.37
N PHE A 138 -10.44 -0.42 -11.46
CA PHE A 138 -11.89 -0.25 -11.45
C PHE A 138 -12.53 -1.24 -12.40
N TYR A 139 -13.83 -1.40 -12.26
CA TYR A 139 -14.60 -2.40 -12.99
C TYR A 139 -15.79 -1.74 -13.69
N PHE A 140 -16.19 -2.30 -14.82
CA PHE A 140 -17.41 -1.89 -15.51
C PHE A 140 -18.02 -3.08 -16.26
N SER A 141 -19.30 -3.01 -16.54
CA SER A 141 -20.02 -3.97 -17.39
C SER A 141 -20.84 -3.21 -18.43
N PHE A 142 -21.27 -3.90 -19.48
CA PHE A 142 -22.10 -3.26 -20.50
C PHE A 142 -23.05 -4.21 -21.20
N GLY A 143 -24.17 -3.65 -21.69
CA GLY A 143 -25.22 -4.36 -22.41
C GLY A 143 -26.56 -4.32 -21.69
N ASP A 144 -27.61 -4.79 -22.37
CA ASP A 144 -28.99 -4.70 -21.88
C ASP A 144 -29.24 -5.57 -20.62
N ASP A 145 -28.55 -6.71 -20.53
CA ASP A 145 -28.65 -7.66 -19.40
C ASP A 145 -27.44 -7.59 -18.45
N ALA A 146 -26.64 -6.51 -18.52
CA ALA A 146 -25.46 -6.38 -17.69
C ALA A 146 -25.82 -6.00 -16.25
N GLU A 147 -25.17 -6.66 -15.29
CA GLU A 147 -25.27 -6.30 -13.88
C GLU A 147 -24.04 -5.51 -13.41
N PRO A 148 -24.12 -4.75 -12.30
CA PRO A 148 -22.95 -4.11 -11.71
C PRO A 148 -21.87 -5.16 -11.38
N PRO A 149 -20.59 -4.92 -11.72
CA PRO A 149 -19.50 -5.85 -11.42
C PRO A 149 -19.48 -6.40 -9.99
N SER A 150 -19.92 -5.61 -9.00
CA SER A 150 -20.03 -6.01 -7.61
C SER A 150 -20.97 -7.19 -7.36
N SER A 151 -22.04 -7.38 -8.14
CA SER A 151 -22.96 -8.52 -7.95
C SER A 151 -22.27 -9.85 -8.22
N TYR A 152 -21.47 -9.92 -9.28
CA TYR A 152 -20.67 -11.11 -9.61
C TYR A 152 -19.62 -11.40 -8.55
N MET A 153 -18.95 -10.37 -8.03
CA MET A 153 -17.91 -10.51 -7.00
C MET A 153 -18.50 -11.02 -5.68
N GLU A 154 -19.63 -10.47 -5.24
CA GLU A 154 -20.33 -10.94 -4.04
C GLU A 154 -20.79 -12.40 -4.19
N GLY A 155 -21.27 -12.77 -5.38
CA GLY A 155 -21.58 -14.16 -5.72
C GLY A 155 -20.36 -15.11 -5.60
N MET A 156 -19.18 -14.67 -6.05
CA MET A 156 -17.93 -15.44 -5.95
C MET A 156 -17.44 -15.56 -4.50
N ASP A 157 -17.54 -14.50 -3.72
CA ASP A 157 -17.14 -14.49 -2.31
C ASP A 157 -17.99 -15.45 -1.49
N HIS A 158 -19.31 -15.46 -1.72
CA HIS A 158 -20.21 -16.43 -1.10
C HIS A 158 -19.86 -17.88 -1.47
N GLN A 159 -19.51 -18.14 -2.75
CA GLN A 159 -19.07 -19.46 -3.17
C GLN A 159 -17.78 -19.89 -2.47
N MET A 160 -16.78 -19.01 -2.37
CA MET A 160 -15.53 -19.32 -1.65
C MET A 160 -15.75 -19.53 -0.15
N GLN A 161 -16.65 -18.78 0.48
CA GLN A 161 -16.97 -18.93 1.89
C GLN A 161 -17.66 -20.27 2.18
N VAL A 162 -18.54 -20.74 1.29
CA VAL A 162 -19.19 -22.06 1.40
C VAL A 162 -18.19 -23.21 1.22
N ILE A 163 -17.09 -23.01 0.49
CA ILE A 163 -16.07 -24.05 0.22
C ILE A 163 -15.05 -24.17 1.36
N SER A 164 -15.09 -23.33 2.40
CA SER A 164 -14.22 -23.47 3.58
C SER A 164 -14.43 -24.84 4.23
N PRO A 165 -13.46 -25.77 4.16
CA PRO A 165 -13.62 -27.08 4.78
C PRO A 165 -13.67 -26.88 6.29
N ASP A 166 -14.66 -27.47 6.95
CA ASP A 166 -14.74 -27.44 8.41
C ASP A 166 -13.65 -28.37 8.98
N TYR A 167 -12.45 -27.84 9.16
CA TYR A 167 -11.29 -28.57 9.70
C TYR A 167 -11.41 -28.85 11.21
N ARG A 168 -12.59 -28.67 11.82
CA ARG A 168 -12.84 -28.93 13.24
C ARG A 168 -13.14 -30.39 13.57
N LEU A 169 -13.09 -31.29 12.59
CA LEU A 169 -13.25 -32.73 12.78
C LEU A 169 -11.99 -33.47 12.33
N LEU A 170 -10.87 -33.22 12.99
CA LEU A 170 -9.69 -34.08 13.02
C LEU A 170 -9.17 -34.20 14.44
#